data_AF-A0AAV7ZIJ8-F1
#
_entry.id   AF-A0AAV7ZIJ8-F1
#
_cell.length_a   1.000
_cell.length_b   1.000
_cell.length_c   1.000
_cell.angle_alpha   90.00
_cell.angle_beta   90.00
_cell.angle_gamma   90.00
#
_symmetry.space_group_name_H-M   'P 1'
#
loop_
_entity.id
_entity.type
_entity.pdbx_description
1 polymer ?
#
loop_
_entity_poly.entity_id
_entity_poly.type
_entity_poly.pdbx_seq_one_letter_code
_entity_poly.pdbx_strand_id
1 'polypeptide(L)'
;MKFHATIHDLALLIRTVQSLVKIDKIGIIHFTTEQISFILDSGQTTDDIQVWCSINQDSIFKTYVIESLSENEIAIEVNFNNLLHALKTGQVSNEMSWKLTKKDNLPYLSISILCEINNGLPLVQDVPIQIITPQNLQRHKEPDLPEPDVQIMLPQLSKLQCIVDKMKEMANTILIKANMAGAMSLSIKTDIVSVQTLFKDLEHPQIEGQPEYVRDENKTAEIRVDIKKLRKVLYSHYVNPKNAVLCLVKNQALVVHVLLDVMYLTYYIPALL
;
A
#
# COMPACT_ATOMS: atom_id res chain seq x y z
N MET A 1 -19.54 19.78 2.46
CA MET A 1 -18.92 18.46 2.73
C MET A 1 -18.56 18.45 4.19
N LYS A 2 -18.96 17.42 4.91
CA LYS A 2 -18.65 17.23 6.32
C LYS A 2 -18.04 15.85 6.45
N PHE A 3 -16.87 15.80 7.07
CA PHE A 3 -16.21 14.57 7.44
C PHE A 3 -15.80 14.71 8.90
N HIS A 4 -16.19 13.74 9.71
CA HIS A 4 -15.76 13.64 11.08
C HIS A 4 -15.60 12.17 11.45
N ALA A 5 -14.41 11.79 11.90
CA ALA A 5 -14.16 10.44 12.37
C ALA A 5 -13.30 10.44 13.64
N THR A 6 -13.61 9.56 14.60
CA THR A 6 -12.77 9.30 15.77
C THR A 6 -12.07 7.97 15.61
N ILE A 7 -10.74 7.96 15.76
CA ILE A 7 -9.89 6.79 15.52
C ILE A 7 -9.92 5.86 16.73
N HIS A 8 -10.06 4.56 16.46
CA HIS A 8 -9.92 3.47 17.42
C HIS A 8 -8.54 2.79 17.29
N ASP A 9 -8.18 2.31 16.11
CA ASP A 9 -6.88 1.64 15.86
C ASP A 9 -5.89 2.59 15.16
N LEU A 10 -5.26 3.45 15.96
CA LEU A 10 -4.22 4.36 15.49
C LEU A 10 -2.97 3.60 15.02
N ALA A 11 -2.66 2.44 15.60
CA ALA A 11 -1.45 1.69 15.30
C ALA A 11 -1.51 1.09 13.89
N LEU A 12 -2.66 0.53 13.48
CA LEU A 12 -2.89 0.08 12.12
C LEU A 12 -2.71 1.21 11.12
N LEU A 13 -3.37 2.35 11.36
CA LEU A 13 -3.31 3.51 10.47
C LEU A 13 -1.87 4.06 10.32
N ILE A 14 -1.12 4.16 11.42
CA ILE A 14 0.30 4.57 11.38
C ILE A 14 1.13 3.59 10.56
N ARG A 15 0.98 2.28 10.77
CA ARG A 15 1.73 1.27 10.01
C ARG A 15 1.40 1.33 8.52
N THR A 16 0.13 1.50 8.16
CA THR A 16 -0.30 1.62 6.76
C THR A 16 0.31 2.87 6.12
N VAL A 17 0.08 4.05 6.69
CA VAL A 17 0.63 5.32 6.15
C VAL A 17 2.17 5.28 6.11
N GLN A 18 2.82 4.69 7.12
CA GLN A 18 4.28 4.54 7.13
C GLN A 18 4.80 3.67 5.98
N SER A 19 4.07 2.62 5.59
CA SER A 19 4.45 1.80 4.45
C SER A 19 4.29 2.58 3.13
N LEU A 20 3.22 3.37 2.99
CA LEU A 20 2.92 4.19 1.80
C LEU A 20 3.95 5.31 1.59
N VAL A 21 4.36 6.01 2.67
CA VAL A 21 5.38 7.08 2.62
C VAL A 21 6.70 6.63 1.98
N LYS A 22 7.04 5.33 2.07
CA LYS A 22 8.28 4.81 1.49
C LYS A 22 8.24 4.75 -0.05
N ILE A 23 7.05 4.78 -0.62
CA ILE A 23 6.82 4.65 -2.05
C ILE A 23 6.77 6.06 -2.65
N ASP A 24 5.80 6.84 -2.19
CA ASP A 24 5.60 8.24 -2.55
C ASP A 24 5.13 9.05 -1.32
N LYS A 25 5.43 10.34 -1.35
CA LYS A 25 5.10 11.31 -0.30
C LYS A 25 3.70 11.90 -0.48
N ILE A 26 3.18 11.91 -1.69
CA ILE A 26 1.86 12.48 -2.02
C ILE A 26 0.97 11.35 -2.51
N GLY A 27 -0.29 11.38 -2.12
CA GLY A 27 -1.30 10.54 -2.75
C GLY A 27 -2.69 10.86 -2.27
N ILE A 28 -3.62 10.01 -2.68
CA ILE A 28 -5.04 10.24 -2.54
C ILE A 28 -5.57 9.39 -1.39
N ILE A 29 -6.39 9.99 -0.53
CA ILE A 29 -7.24 9.29 0.42
C ILE A 29 -8.67 9.41 -0.10
N HIS A 30 -9.30 8.28 -0.33
CA HIS A 30 -10.69 8.17 -0.71
C HIS A 30 -11.50 7.65 0.47
N PHE A 31 -12.42 8.47 0.94
CA PHE A 31 -13.35 8.16 2.02
C PHE A 31 -14.71 7.78 1.44
N THR A 32 -15.19 6.59 1.79
CA THR A 32 -16.53 6.08 1.44
C THR A 32 -17.26 5.68 2.71
N THR A 33 -18.56 5.38 2.63
CA THR A 33 -19.35 4.95 3.80
C THR A 33 -18.89 3.63 4.42
N GLU A 34 -18.19 2.78 3.66
CA GLU A 34 -17.81 1.42 4.08
C GLU A 34 -16.29 1.27 4.30
N GLN A 35 -15.49 2.00 3.53
CA GLN A 35 -14.04 1.81 3.53
C GLN A 35 -13.28 3.13 3.33
N ILE A 36 -12.03 3.13 3.80
CA ILE A 36 -11.03 4.11 3.41
C ILE A 36 -10.05 3.46 2.46
N SER A 37 -9.84 4.11 1.33
CA SER A 37 -8.81 3.69 0.37
C SER A 37 -7.69 4.70 0.28
N PHE A 38 -6.45 4.21 0.20
CA PHE A 38 -5.26 5.01 -0.09
C PHE A 38 -4.77 4.64 -1.48
N ILE A 39 -4.59 5.65 -2.33
CA ILE A 39 -4.19 5.47 -3.73
C ILE A 39 -2.90 6.24 -3.94
N LEU A 40 -1.87 5.53 -4.37
CA LEU A 40 -0.63 6.09 -4.89
C LEU A 40 -0.57 5.78 -6.37
N ASP A 41 -0.87 6.78 -7.18
CA ASP A 41 -0.72 6.71 -8.62
C ASP A 41 -0.11 8.03 -9.05
N SER A 42 1.18 8.02 -9.37
CA SER A 42 1.90 9.25 -9.67
C SER A 42 1.42 9.89 -10.98
N GLY A 43 0.67 9.17 -11.84
CA GLY A 43 -0.02 9.68 -13.05
C GLY A 43 0.87 10.34 -14.11
N GLN A 44 2.13 10.64 -13.78
CA GLN A 44 3.10 11.40 -14.55
C GLN A 44 4.07 10.48 -15.31
N THR A 45 4.23 9.25 -14.83
CA THR A 45 5.21 8.29 -15.34
C THR A 45 4.65 6.89 -15.28
N THR A 46 4.51 6.25 -16.45
CA THR A 46 4.06 4.84 -16.57
C THR A 46 5.04 3.84 -15.98
N ASP A 47 6.22 4.31 -15.56
CA ASP A 47 7.27 3.49 -14.95
C ASP A 47 7.23 3.51 -13.41
N ASP A 48 6.35 4.27 -12.77
CA ASP A 48 6.31 4.30 -11.29
C ASP A 48 5.50 3.15 -10.68
N ILE A 49 5.73 2.94 -9.39
CA ILE A 49 4.96 1.97 -8.59
C ILE A 49 3.59 2.58 -8.33
N GLN A 50 2.55 1.82 -8.61
CA GLN A 50 1.18 2.19 -8.24
C GLN A 50 0.69 1.33 -7.07
N VAL A 51 -0.14 1.90 -6.21
CA VAL A 51 -0.57 1.24 -4.96
C VAL A 51 -2.03 1.54 -4.67
N TRP A 52 -2.77 0.48 -4.35
CA TRP A 52 -4.12 0.58 -3.80
C TRP A 52 -4.17 -0.12 -2.46
N CYS A 53 -4.49 0.63 -1.42
CA CYS A 53 -4.83 0.09 -0.11
C CYS A 53 -6.30 0.33 0.12
N SER A 54 -7.02 -0.66 0.65
CA SER A 54 -8.34 -0.40 1.22
C SER A 54 -8.48 -1.05 2.58
N ILE A 55 -9.13 -0.33 3.49
CA ILE A 55 -9.33 -0.70 4.89
C ILE A 55 -10.80 -0.48 5.21
N ASN A 56 -11.45 -1.47 5.84
CA ASN A 56 -12.81 -1.28 6.35
C ASN A 56 -12.82 -0.17 7.43
N GLN A 57 -13.70 0.82 7.28
CA GLN A 57 -13.78 1.96 8.19
C GLN A 57 -14.06 1.53 9.65
N ASP A 58 -14.86 0.47 9.86
CA ASP A 58 -15.20 -0.06 11.19
C ASP A 58 -13.97 -0.59 11.95
N SER A 59 -12.91 -0.93 11.23
CA SER A 59 -11.69 -1.47 11.84
C SER A 59 -10.77 -0.37 12.37
N ILE A 60 -10.89 0.86 11.86
CA ILE A 60 -10.02 1.98 12.21
C ILE A 60 -10.73 3.11 12.94
N PHE A 61 -12.04 3.30 12.76
CA PHE A 61 -12.81 4.35 13.43
C PHE A 61 -13.88 3.80 14.36
N LYS A 62 -14.10 4.53 15.45
CA LYS A 62 -15.21 4.33 16.38
C LYS A 62 -16.44 5.11 15.94
N THR A 63 -16.24 6.32 15.43
CA THR A 63 -17.29 7.17 14.86
C THR A 63 -16.85 7.55 13.47
N TYR A 64 -17.77 7.46 12.52
CA TYR A 64 -17.49 7.78 11.12
C TYR A 64 -18.71 8.47 10.52
N VAL A 65 -18.56 9.76 10.24
CA VAL A 65 -19.62 10.58 9.67
C VAL A 65 -19.09 11.22 8.39
N ILE A 66 -19.70 10.86 7.28
CA ILE A 66 -19.40 11.41 5.96
C ILE A 66 -20.70 11.92 5.33
N GLU A 67 -20.71 13.21 4.99
CA GLU A 67 -21.82 13.88 4.31
C GLU A 67 -21.24 14.65 3.12
N SER A 68 -21.50 14.15 1.91
CA SER A 68 -21.03 14.74 0.66
C SER A 68 -22.16 14.80 -0.35
N LEU A 69 -22.13 15.85 -1.19
CA LEU A 69 -23.06 15.97 -2.32
C LEU A 69 -22.73 14.98 -3.46
N SER A 70 -21.58 14.31 -3.37
CA SER A 70 -21.08 13.30 -4.31
C SER A 70 -21.30 11.90 -3.74
N GLU A 71 -22.56 11.50 -3.51
CA GLU A 71 -22.89 10.15 -3.03
C GLU A 71 -22.19 9.76 -1.71
N ASN A 72 -21.96 10.72 -0.82
CA ASN A 72 -21.19 10.52 0.43
C ASN A 72 -19.76 10.01 0.23
N GLU A 73 -19.17 10.27 -0.93
CA GLU A 73 -17.75 10.06 -1.20
C GLU A 73 -16.97 11.37 -1.09
N ILE A 74 -15.78 11.30 -0.51
CA ILE A 74 -14.84 12.41 -0.43
C ILE A 74 -13.45 11.88 -0.79
N ALA A 75 -12.83 12.44 -1.82
CA ALA A 75 -11.44 12.19 -2.17
C ALA A 75 -10.60 13.43 -1.90
N ILE A 76 -9.45 13.23 -1.26
CA ILE A 76 -8.48 14.29 -0.98
C ILE A 76 -7.09 13.84 -1.40
N GLU A 77 -6.29 14.75 -1.90
CA GLU A 77 -4.84 14.57 -2.04
C GLU A 77 -4.15 15.16 -0.81
N VAL A 78 -3.19 14.42 -0.27
CA VAL A 78 -2.48 14.79 0.95
C VAL A 78 -1.00 14.38 0.88
N ASN A 79 -0.16 15.12 1.60
CA ASN A 79 1.21 14.70 1.86
C ASN A 79 1.24 13.69 3.03
N PHE A 80 1.56 12.45 2.73
CA PHE A 80 1.63 11.38 3.71
C PHE A 80 2.70 11.58 4.80
N ASN A 81 3.77 12.37 4.56
CA ASN A 81 4.71 12.69 5.64
C ASN A 81 4.07 13.58 6.70
N ASN A 82 3.32 14.60 6.27
CA ASN A 82 2.61 15.51 7.19
C ASN A 82 1.54 14.73 7.97
N LEU A 83 0.80 13.87 7.27
CA LEU A 83 -0.18 12.98 7.90
C LEU A 83 0.48 12.04 8.91
N LEU A 84 1.56 11.35 8.53
CA LEU A 84 2.26 10.42 9.40
C LEU A 84 2.82 11.12 10.65
N HIS A 85 3.38 12.32 10.50
CA HIS A 85 3.86 13.12 11.62
C HIS A 85 2.71 13.45 12.60
N ALA A 86 1.56 13.83 12.06
CA ALA A 86 0.40 14.14 12.89
C ALA A 86 -0.16 12.93 13.62
N LEU A 87 -0.25 11.79 12.93
CA LEU A 87 -0.65 10.51 13.52
C LEU A 87 0.32 10.07 14.63
N LYS A 88 1.63 10.21 14.43
CA LYS A 88 2.64 9.88 15.45
C LYS A 88 2.53 10.75 16.70
N THR A 89 2.15 12.02 16.54
CA THR A 89 1.94 12.92 17.69
C THR A 89 0.85 12.40 18.63
N GLY A 90 -0.19 11.75 18.09
CA GLY A 90 -1.27 11.20 18.90
C GLY A 90 -1.06 9.79 19.43
N GLN A 91 0.12 9.18 19.25
CA GLN A 91 0.41 7.88 19.87
C GLN A 91 0.34 7.92 21.41
N VAL A 92 0.54 9.10 21.99
CA VAL A 92 0.50 9.33 23.45
C VAL A 92 -0.87 9.88 23.89
N SER A 93 -1.87 9.89 23.01
CA SER A 93 -3.18 10.49 23.27
C SER A 93 -4.24 9.46 23.63
N ASN A 94 -5.29 9.91 24.34
CA ASN A 94 -6.42 9.06 24.71
C ASN A 94 -7.45 8.98 23.57
N GLU A 95 -7.58 10.06 22.79
CA GLU A 95 -8.54 10.14 21.69
C GLU A 95 -7.98 11.01 20.57
N MET A 96 -8.13 10.54 19.33
CA MET A 96 -7.79 11.29 18.13
C MET A 96 -9.00 11.34 17.21
N SER A 97 -9.30 12.53 16.67
CA SER A 97 -10.34 12.70 15.66
C SER A 97 -9.85 13.47 14.45
N TRP A 98 -10.41 13.12 13.29
CA TRP A 98 -10.18 13.77 12.01
C TRP A 98 -11.41 14.58 11.62
N LYS A 99 -11.17 15.78 11.10
CA LYS A 99 -12.21 16.69 10.59
C LYS A 99 -11.72 17.39 9.34
N LEU A 100 -12.57 17.50 8.32
CA LEU A 100 -12.30 18.40 7.20
C LEU A 100 -12.71 19.82 7.58
N THR A 101 -11.78 20.76 7.46
CA THR A 101 -12.00 22.17 7.76
C THR A 101 -11.54 23.06 6.61
N LYS A 102 -11.98 24.31 6.61
CA LYS A 102 -11.57 25.33 5.66
C LYS A 102 -11.07 26.54 6.43
N LYS A 103 -9.79 26.89 6.26
CA LYS A 103 -9.17 28.08 6.87
C LYS A 103 -8.67 28.98 5.76
N ASP A 104 -9.02 30.27 5.80
CA ASP A 104 -8.67 31.25 4.76
C ASP A 104 -8.96 30.77 3.33
N ASN A 105 -10.11 30.10 3.17
CA ASN A 105 -10.57 29.50 1.91
C ASN A 105 -9.74 28.31 1.39
N LEU A 106 -8.74 27.83 2.15
CA LEU A 106 -7.95 26.64 1.86
C LEU A 106 -8.46 25.42 2.66
N PRO A 107 -8.55 24.23 2.06
CA PRO A 107 -9.01 23.04 2.75
C PRO A 107 -7.88 22.37 3.55
N TYR A 108 -8.22 21.90 4.75
CA TYR A 108 -7.31 21.18 5.66
C TYR A 108 -7.99 19.92 6.21
N LEU A 109 -7.18 18.89 6.45
CA LEU A 109 -7.52 17.79 7.35
C LEU A 109 -7.02 18.16 8.76
N SER A 110 -7.94 18.63 9.59
CA SER A 110 -7.66 18.96 11.00
C SER A 110 -7.70 17.71 11.86
N ILE A 111 -6.59 17.42 12.53
CA ILE A 111 -6.42 16.28 13.42
C ILE A 111 -6.44 16.83 14.84
N SER A 112 -7.50 16.52 15.59
CA SER A 112 -7.66 16.93 16.99
C SER A 112 -7.24 15.78 17.90
N ILE A 113 -6.27 16.05 18.76
CA ILE A 113 -5.60 15.06 19.62
C ILE A 113 -5.86 15.46 21.07
N LEU A 114 -6.55 14.61 21.83
CA LEU A 114 -6.82 14.85 23.25
C LEU A 114 -5.75 14.18 24.11
N CYS A 115 -4.90 15.00 24.73
CA CYS A 115 -3.84 14.54 25.63
C CYS A 115 -4.09 15.04 27.06
N GLU A 116 -3.83 14.19 28.05
CA GLU A 116 -3.97 14.56 29.48
C GLU A 116 -3.00 15.68 29.90
N ILE A 117 -1.83 15.73 29.25
CA ILE A 117 -0.75 16.68 29.55
C ILE A 117 -1.17 18.15 29.35
N ASN A 118 -2.18 18.41 28.49
CA ASN A 118 -2.63 19.76 28.14
C ASN A 118 -3.87 20.22 28.92
N ASN A 119 -4.07 19.76 30.16
CA ASN A 119 -5.27 20.09 30.98
C ASN A 119 -6.60 19.80 30.25
N GLY A 120 -6.64 18.80 29.37
CA GLY A 120 -7.83 18.44 28.59
C GLY A 120 -8.10 19.33 27.37
N LEU A 121 -7.21 20.26 27.01
CA LEU A 121 -7.31 21.01 25.75
C LEU A 121 -6.81 20.16 24.57
N PRO A 122 -7.59 20.05 23.48
CA PRO A 122 -7.16 19.29 22.31
C PRO A 122 -6.05 20.02 21.55
N LEU A 123 -4.96 19.32 21.26
CA LEU A 123 -3.96 19.75 20.30
C LEU A 123 -4.54 19.57 18.89
N VAL A 124 -4.66 20.65 18.12
CA VAL A 124 -5.14 20.60 16.74
C VAL A 124 -3.97 20.78 15.78
N GLN A 125 -3.80 19.83 14.87
CA GLN A 125 -2.83 19.89 13.79
C GLN A 125 -3.54 19.89 12.44
N ASP A 126 -3.29 20.91 11.63
CA ASP A 126 -3.89 21.02 10.31
C ASP A 126 -2.94 20.52 9.24
N VAL A 127 -3.35 19.47 8.53
CA VAL A 127 -2.63 18.96 7.37
C VAL A 127 -3.24 19.58 6.11
N PRO A 128 -2.49 20.32 5.29
CA PRO A 128 -3.01 20.88 4.05
C PRO A 128 -3.38 19.76 3.08
N ILE A 129 -4.52 19.93 2.41
CA ILE A 129 -5.05 18.95 1.45
C ILE A 129 -5.50 19.63 0.16
N GLN A 130 -5.72 18.85 -0.89
CA GLN A 130 -6.46 19.29 -2.06
C GLN A 130 -7.70 18.42 -2.24
N ILE A 131 -8.84 19.02 -2.56
CA ILE A 131 -10.08 18.27 -2.81
C ILE A 131 -10.02 17.72 -4.23
N ILE A 132 -10.20 16.41 -4.38
CA ILE A 132 -10.27 15.74 -5.68
C ILE A 132 -11.74 15.58 -6.06
N THR A 133 -12.08 16.00 -7.28
CA THR A 133 -13.43 15.81 -7.81
C THR A 133 -13.64 14.35 -8.23
N PRO A 134 -14.89 13.84 -8.21
CA PRO A 134 -15.17 12.46 -8.63
C PRO A 134 -14.68 12.16 -10.06
N GLN A 135 -14.75 13.14 -10.97
CA GLN A 135 -14.25 13.02 -12.34
C GLN A 135 -12.73 12.81 -12.41
N ASN A 136 -11.97 13.48 -11.53
CA ASN A 136 -10.52 13.27 -11.46
C ASN A 136 -10.18 11.96 -10.75
N LEU A 137 -10.95 11.58 -9.73
CA LEU A 137 -10.79 10.30 -9.04
C LEU A 137 -10.94 9.10 -9.98
N GLN A 138 -11.87 9.17 -10.94
CA GLN A 138 -12.07 8.12 -11.96
C GLN A 138 -10.84 7.86 -12.85
N ARG A 139 -9.87 8.79 -12.90
CA ARG A 139 -8.61 8.59 -13.61
C ARG A 139 -7.64 7.70 -12.83
N HIS A 140 -7.82 7.59 -11.52
CA HIS A 140 -7.00 6.80 -10.61
C HIS A 140 -7.64 5.45 -10.31
N LYS A 141 -7.97 4.71 -11.37
CA LYS A 141 -8.50 3.34 -11.26
C LYS A 141 -7.36 2.34 -11.20
N GLU A 142 -7.61 1.26 -10.48
CA GLU A 142 -6.71 0.12 -10.43
C GLU A 142 -6.43 -0.40 -11.85
N PRO A 143 -5.18 -0.75 -12.19
CA PRO A 143 -4.82 -1.25 -13.51
C PRO A 143 -5.56 -2.54 -13.83
N ASP A 144 -6.21 -2.58 -14.99
CA ASP A 144 -6.80 -3.80 -15.52
C ASP A 144 -5.67 -4.65 -16.12
N LEU A 145 -5.21 -5.64 -15.35
CA LEU A 145 -4.19 -6.58 -15.78
C LEU A 145 -4.81 -7.93 -16.15
N PRO A 146 -4.27 -8.62 -17.17
CA PRO A 146 -4.70 -9.96 -17.50
C PRO A 146 -4.40 -10.93 -16.36
N GLU A 147 -5.00 -12.13 -16.43
CA GLU A 147 -4.72 -13.19 -15.46
C GLU A 147 -3.20 -13.46 -15.37
N PRO A 148 -2.64 -13.49 -14.15
CA PRO A 148 -1.21 -13.66 -13.96
C PRO A 148 -0.77 -15.06 -14.39
N ASP A 149 0.43 -15.14 -14.95
CA ASP A 149 1.00 -16.39 -15.43
C ASP A 149 1.31 -17.35 -14.28
N VAL A 150 1.82 -16.79 -13.18
CA VAL A 150 2.18 -17.50 -11.94
C VAL A 150 1.74 -16.64 -10.76
N GLN A 151 1.11 -17.29 -9.78
CA GLN A 151 0.83 -16.71 -8.47
C GLN A 151 1.46 -17.60 -7.39
N ILE A 152 2.18 -17.00 -6.46
CA ILE A 152 2.88 -17.75 -5.41
C ILE A 152 2.88 -16.96 -4.11
N MET A 153 2.81 -17.65 -2.98
CA MET A 153 2.93 -17.02 -1.67
C MET A 153 4.37 -16.54 -1.46
N LEU A 154 4.53 -15.27 -1.08
CA LEU A 154 5.83 -14.75 -0.70
C LEU A 154 6.26 -15.33 0.66
N PRO A 155 7.55 -15.65 0.83
CA PRO A 155 8.10 -15.87 2.15
C PRO A 155 8.06 -14.55 2.96
N GLN A 156 8.45 -14.62 4.23
CA GLN A 156 8.45 -13.46 5.13
C GLN A 156 9.10 -12.22 4.49
N LEU A 157 8.31 -11.16 4.34
CA LEU A 157 8.71 -9.93 3.63
C LEU A 157 9.95 -9.27 4.24
N SER A 158 10.14 -9.38 5.56
CA SER A 158 11.34 -8.89 6.26
C SER A 158 12.62 -9.63 5.84
N LYS A 159 12.55 -10.95 5.63
CA LYS A 159 13.68 -11.76 5.14
C LYS A 159 13.99 -11.42 3.68
N LEU A 160 12.97 -11.29 2.85
CA LEU A 160 13.13 -10.83 1.47
C LEU A 160 13.79 -9.45 1.43
N GLN A 161 13.36 -8.53 2.29
CA GLN A 161 13.93 -7.19 2.34
C GLN A 161 15.42 -7.23 2.68
N CYS A 162 15.85 -8.04 3.65
CA CYS A 162 17.26 -8.19 3.99
C CYS A 162 18.10 -8.67 2.79
N ILE A 163 17.56 -9.57 1.97
CA ILE A 163 18.24 -10.09 0.78
C ILE A 163 18.30 -9.02 -0.32
N VAL A 164 17.17 -8.37 -0.60
CA VAL A 164 17.08 -7.29 -1.59
C VAL A 164 17.96 -6.10 -1.19
N ASP A 165 18.09 -5.80 0.09
CA ASP A 165 18.98 -4.76 0.62
C ASP A 165 20.46 -5.03 0.34
N LYS A 166 20.88 -6.30 0.29
CA LYS A 166 22.24 -6.67 -0.10
C LYS A 166 22.40 -6.67 -1.63
N MET A 167 21.40 -7.16 -2.35
CA MET A 167 21.41 -7.22 -3.82
C MET A 167 21.44 -5.84 -4.47
N LYS A 168 20.77 -4.84 -3.89
CA LYS A 168 20.72 -3.47 -4.44
C LYS A 168 22.08 -2.75 -4.45
N GLU A 169 23.00 -3.14 -3.56
CA GLU A 169 24.36 -2.56 -3.51
C GLU A 169 25.21 -3.07 -4.68
N MET A 170 24.80 -4.17 -5.31
CA MET A 170 25.53 -4.81 -6.42
C MET A 170 24.90 -4.53 -7.78
N ALA A 171 23.57 -4.42 -7.89
CA ALA A 171 22.86 -4.22 -9.15
C ALA A 171 21.65 -3.29 -8.98
N ASN A 172 21.23 -2.62 -10.06
CA ASN A 172 20.01 -1.80 -10.08
C ASN A 172 18.76 -2.60 -10.52
N THR A 173 18.95 -3.77 -11.13
CA THR A 173 17.88 -4.60 -11.67
C THR A 173 17.91 -5.98 -11.05
N ILE A 174 16.74 -6.58 -10.87
CA ILE A 174 16.58 -7.93 -10.32
C ILE A 174 15.65 -8.75 -11.20
N LEU A 175 16.05 -9.99 -11.48
CA LEU A 175 15.26 -10.98 -12.19
C LEU A 175 14.55 -11.87 -11.16
N ILE A 176 13.23 -11.82 -11.18
CA ILE A 176 12.36 -12.64 -10.34
C ILE A 176 11.82 -13.76 -11.22
N LYS A 177 12.05 -15.01 -10.84
CA LYS A 177 11.42 -16.16 -11.50
C LYS A 177 10.60 -16.93 -10.49
N ALA A 178 9.42 -17.39 -10.87
CA ALA A 178 8.66 -18.34 -10.07
C ALA A 178 8.02 -19.42 -10.95
N ASN A 179 7.70 -20.54 -10.33
CA ASN A 179 6.97 -21.65 -10.94
C ASN A 179 5.74 -22.03 -10.11
N MET A 180 4.82 -22.77 -10.72
CA MET A 180 3.64 -23.32 -10.03
C MET A 180 3.94 -24.55 -9.17
N ALA A 181 5.22 -24.91 -9.01
CA ALA A 181 5.70 -25.99 -8.15
C ALA A 181 6.18 -25.48 -6.77
N GLY A 182 5.95 -24.21 -6.45
CA GLY A 182 6.29 -23.63 -5.14
C GLY A 182 7.75 -23.20 -5.02
N ALA A 183 8.44 -22.93 -6.13
CA ALA A 183 9.79 -22.40 -6.13
C ALA A 183 9.86 -20.99 -6.74
N MET A 184 10.57 -20.10 -6.06
CA MET A 184 10.85 -18.74 -6.50
C MET A 184 12.36 -18.50 -6.45
N SER A 185 12.90 -17.74 -7.41
CA SER A 185 14.28 -17.29 -7.39
C SER A 185 14.40 -15.78 -7.62
N LEU A 186 15.33 -15.18 -6.90
CA LEU A 186 15.77 -13.80 -7.05
C LEU A 186 17.20 -13.81 -7.58
N SER A 187 17.43 -13.23 -8.74
CA SER A 187 18.73 -13.27 -9.40
C SER A 187 19.19 -11.86 -9.80
N ILE A 188 20.45 -11.55 -9.52
CA ILE A 188 21.15 -10.39 -10.06
C ILE A 188 22.35 -10.86 -10.87
N LYS A 189 22.64 -10.17 -11.97
CA LYS A 189 23.79 -10.46 -12.83
C LYS A 189 24.45 -9.15 -13.23
N THR A 190 25.72 -9.01 -12.88
CA THR A 190 26.61 -7.94 -13.35
C THR A 190 27.84 -8.53 -14.02
N ASP A 191 28.75 -7.69 -14.51
CA ASP A 191 29.98 -8.13 -15.16
C ASP A 191 30.94 -8.84 -14.20
N ILE A 192 30.82 -8.59 -12.89
CA ILE A 192 31.77 -9.04 -11.87
C ILE A 192 31.16 -10.16 -11.01
N VAL A 193 29.86 -10.08 -10.70
CA VAL A 193 29.19 -11.00 -9.77
C VAL A 193 27.81 -11.40 -10.29
N SER A 194 27.48 -12.68 -10.12
CA SER A 194 26.10 -13.15 -10.19
C SER A 194 25.69 -13.73 -8.85
N VAL A 195 24.57 -13.26 -8.31
CA VAL A 195 23.98 -13.76 -7.07
C VAL A 195 22.60 -14.27 -7.38
N GLN A 196 22.30 -15.49 -6.93
CA GLN A 196 20.98 -16.08 -7.01
C GLN A 196 20.56 -16.57 -5.63
N THR A 197 19.33 -16.27 -5.24
CA THR A 197 18.70 -16.79 -4.03
C THR A 197 17.48 -17.60 -4.43
N LEU A 198 17.39 -18.82 -3.94
CA LEU A 198 16.31 -19.76 -4.25
C LEU A 198 15.46 -19.99 -3.00
N PHE A 199 14.15 -19.88 -3.17
CA PHE A 199 13.13 -20.22 -2.20
C PHE A 199 12.38 -21.45 -2.74
N LYS A 200 12.14 -22.42 -1.86
CA LYS A 200 11.41 -23.65 -2.16
C LYS A 200 10.27 -23.81 -1.15
N ASP A 201 9.36 -24.72 -1.45
CA ASP A 201 8.25 -25.09 -0.57
C ASP A 201 7.33 -23.90 -0.24
N LEU A 202 7.13 -23.02 -1.23
CA LEU A 202 6.17 -21.91 -1.14
C LEU A 202 4.77 -22.40 -1.48
N GLU A 203 3.81 -21.94 -0.71
CA GLU A 203 2.40 -22.23 -0.91
C GLU A 203 1.81 -21.42 -2.07
N HIS A 204 0.63 -21.83 -2.52
CA HIS A 204 -0.16 -21.08 -3.51
C HIS A 204 -1.42 -20.56 -2.83
N PRO A 205 -1.91 -19.37 -3.19
CA PRO A 205 -3.13 -18.84 -2.61
C PRO A 205 -4.30 -19.79 -2.87
N GLN A 206 -4.98 -20.23 -1.80
CA GLN A 206 -6.26 -20.92 -1.91
C GLN A 206 -7.37 -19.88 -1.79
N ILE A 207 -7.99 -19.53 -2.92
CA ILE A 207 -9.12 -18.60 -2.95
C ILE A 207 -10.39 -19.43 -2.78
N GLU A 208 -11.13 -19.23 -1.68
CA GLU A 208 -12.41 -19.90 -1.43
C GLU A 208 -13.38 -19.64 -2.61
N GLY A 209 -13.92 -20.71 -3.18
CA GLY A 209 -14.90 -20.63 -4.29
C GLY A 209 -14.30 -20.50 -5.69
N GLN A 210 -12.98 -20.40 -5.84
CA GLN A 210 -12.31 -20.56 -7.13
C GLN A 210 -11.84 -22.02 -7.30
N PRO A 211 -11.86 -22.56 -8.54
CA PRO A 211 -11.26 -23.87 -8.79
C PRO A 211 -9.80 -23.84 -8.32
N GLU A 212 -9.35 -24.91 -7.66
CA GLU A 212 -7.92 -25.08 -7.35
C GLU A 212 -7.13 -24.76 -8.62
N TYR A 213 -6.23 -23.78 -8.55
CA TYR A 213 -5.35 -23.44 -9.67
C TYR A 213 -4.78 -24.74 -10.23
N VAL A 214 -5.10 -25.06 -11.48
CA VAL A 214 -4.57 -26.24 -12.16
C VAL A 214 -3.06 -26.07 -12.16
N ARG A 215 -2.38 -26.86 -11.32
CA ARG A 215 -0.93 -26.81 -11.14
C ARG A 215 -0.27 -27.36 -12.40
N ASP A 216 -0.06 -26.51 -13.38
CA ASP A 216 0.87 -26.82 -14.45
C ASP A 216 2.29 -26.61 -13.92
N GLU A 217 2.87 -27.67 -13.36
CA GLU A 217 4.21 -27.67 -12.78
C GLU A 217 5.30 -27.19 -13.76
N ASN A 218 5.03 -27.23 -15.07
CA ASN A 218 5.94 -26.75 -16.11
C ASN A 218 5.81 -25.25 -16.39
N LYS A 219 4.74 -24.60 -15.91
CA LYS A 219 4.54 -23.17 -16.12
C LYS A 219 5.47 -22.38 -15.22
N THR A 220 6.35 -21.64 -15.85
CA THR A 220 7.30 -20.73 -15.19
C THR A 220 7.16 -19.34 -15.78
N ALA A 221 7.25 -18.32 -14.93
CA ALA A 221 7.24 -16.93 -15.33
C ALA A 221 8.49 -16.25 -14.77
N GLU A 222 9.02 -15.32 -15.55
CA GLU A 222 10.12 -14.46 -15.14
C GLU A 222 9.83 -13.01 -15.49
N ILE A 223 10.28 -12.11 -14.63
CA ILE A 223 10.16 -10.67 -14.84
C ILE A 223 11.40 -9.95 -14.32
N ARG A 224 11.79 -8.89 -15.02
CA ARG A 224 12.84 -7.98 -14.56
C ARG A 224 12.19 -6.73 -14.02
N VAL A 225 12.62 -6.29 -12.84
CA VAL A 225 12.13 -5.06 -12.22
C VAL A 225 13.29 -4.26 -11.63
N ASP A 226 13.06 -2.97 -11.40
CA ASP A 226 14.00 -2.13 -10.66
C ASP A 226 14.04 -2.59 -9.19
N ILE A 227 15.24 -2.88 -8.69
CA ILE A 227 15.42 -3.42 -7.35
C ILE A 227 15.03 -2.41 -6.25
N LYS A 228 15.18 -1.11 -6.50
CA LYS A 228 14.78 -0.04 -5.59
C LYS A 228 13.26 0.01 -5.50
N LYS A 229 12.56 -0.25 -6.60
CA LYS A 229 11.09 -0.34 -6.60
C LYS A 229 10.60 -1.54 -5.79
N LEU A 230 11.16 -2.73 -6.05
CA LEU A 230 10.86 -3.94 -5.26
C LEU A 230 11.12 -3.71 -3.77
N ARG A 231 12.26 -3.10 -3.42
CA ARG A 231 12.62 -2.77 -2.04
C ARG A 231 11.58 -1.86 -1.38
N LYS A 232 11.05 -0.87 -2.10
CA LYS A 232 9.99 0.02 -1.58
C LYS A 232 8.74 -0.77 -1.20
N VAL A 233 8.31 -1.70 -2.06
CA VAL A 233 7.14 -2.57 -1.82
C VAL A 233 7.33 -3.47 -0.60
N LEU A 234 8.54 -3.98 -0.35
CA LEU A 234 8.84 -4.81 0.81
C LEU A 234 8.74 -4.08 2.17
N TYR A 235 8.63 -2.75 2.20
CA TYR A 235 8.27 -2.01 3.42
C TYR A 235 6.83 -2.25 3.88
N SER A 236 6.00 -2.92 3.08
CA SER A 236 4.71 -3.49 3.51
C SER A 236 4.83 -4.42 4.72
N HIS A 237 6.01 -4.96 5.05
CA HIS A 237 6.18 -5.73 6.29
C HIS A 237 5.80 -4.94 7.54
N TYR A 238 5.81 -3.59 7.52
CA TYR A 238 5.37 -2.77 8.65
C TYR A 238 3.92 -3.03 9.05
N VAL A 239 3.05 -3.44 8.12
CA VAL A 239 1.66 -3.78 8.43
C VAL A 239 1.51 -5.19 9.01
N ASN A 240 2.60 -5.95 9.10
CA ASN A 240 2.65 -7.33 9.59
C ASN A 240 1.57 -8.23 8.95
N PRO A 241 1.66 -8.45 7.62
CA PRO A 241 0.62 -9.18 6.91
C PRO A 241 0.60 -10.66 7.29
N LYS A 242 -0.59 -11.25 7.23
CA LYS A 242 -0.75 -12.70 7.38
C LYS A 242 -0.23 -13.42 6.13
N ASN A 243 -0.68 -12.92 4.98
CA ASN A 243 -0.45 -13.53 3.68
C ASN A 243 0.02 -12.45 2.70
N ALA A 244 0.99 -12.79 1.86
CA ALA A 244 1.40 -11.96 0.75
C ALA A 244 1.52 -12.83 -0.50
N VAL A 245 0.88 -12.41 -1.58
CA VAL A 245 0.84 -13.12 -2.86
C VAL A 245 1.63 -12.31 -3.88
N LEU A 246 2.54 -12.99 -4.59
CA LEU A 246 3.24 -12.46 -5.74
C LEU A 246 2.57 -12.97 -7.01
N CYS A 247 2.15 -12.06 -7.86
CA CYS A 247 1.59 -12.35 -9.17
C CYS A 247 2.54 -11.84 -10.25
N LEU A 248 2.95 -12.74 -11.15
CA LEU A 248 3.83 -12.42 -12.27
C LEU A 248 2.99 -12.32 -13.54
N VAL A 249 2.92 -11.13 -14.13
CA VAL A 249 2.30 -10.91 -15.44
C VAL A 249 3.41 -10.70 -16.45
N LYS A 250 3.63 -11.68 -17.33
CA LYS A 250 4.78 -11.72 -18.23
C LYS A 250 4.90 -10.44 -19.06
N ASN A 251 6.08 -9.84 -19.02
CA ASN A 251 6.45 -8.62 -19.76
C ASN A 251 5.57 -7.38 -19.51
N GLN A 252 4.74 -7.37 -18.45
CA GLN A 252 3.90 -6.22 -18.12
C GLN A 252 4.22 -5.68 -16.73
N ALA A 253 3.92 -6.46 -15.69
CA ALA A 253 4.04 -5.98 -14.31
C ALA A 253 4.20 -7.13 -13.31
N LEU A 254 4.85 -6.80 -12.21
CA LEU A 254 4.85 -7.59 -10.99
C LEU A 254 3.79 -7.01 -10.06
N VAL A 255 2.84 -7.84 -9.63
CA VAL A 255 1.81 -7.44 -8.67
C VAL A 255 2.09 -8.12 -7.34
N VAL A 256 2.04 -7.36 -6.24
CA VAL A 256 2.17 -7.89 -4.89
C VAL A 256 0.89 -7.57 -4.13
N HIS A 257 0.13 -8.59 -3.76
CA HIS A 257 -1.03 -8.45 -2.87
C HIS A 257 -0.62 -8.77 -1.45
N VAL A 258 -0.89 -7.84 -0.55
CA VAL A 258 -0.64 -8.00 0.89
C VAL A 258 -2.00 -8.02 1.58
N LEU A 259 -2.34 -9.17 2.16
CA LEU A 259 -3.69 -9.46 2.66
C LEU A 259 -3.70 -9.56 4.19
N LEU A 260 -4.62 -8.82 4.80
CA LEU A 260 -4.97 -8.87 6.21
C LEU A 260 -6.50 -9.01 6.34
N ASP A 261 -6.99 -9.40 7.51
CA ASP A 261 -8.42 -9.67 7.73
C ASP A 261 -9.33 -8.47 7.41
N VAL A 262 -8.83 -7.26 7.66
CA VAL A 262 -9.60 -6.01 7.58
C VAL A 262 -9.12 -5.06 6.49
N MET A 263 -8.06 -5.44 5.78
CA MET A 263 -7.47 -4.60 4.74
C MET A 263 -6.71 -5.42 3.70
N TYR A 264 -6.66 -4.87 2.49
CA TYR A 264 -5.75 -5.33 1.46
C TYR A 264 -4.89 -4.19 0.96
N LEU A 265 -3.73 -4.55 0.42
CA LEU A 265 -2.76 -3.61 -0.12
C LEU A 265 -2.10 -4.23 -1.34
N THR A 266 -2.44 -3.69 -2.51
CA THR A 266 -1.94 -4.15 -3.81
C THR A 266 -0.90 -3.18 -4.34
N TYR A 267 0.24 -3.72 -4.76
CA TYR A 267 1.32 -2.97 -5.39
C TYR A 267 1.51 -3.42 -6.83
N TYR A 268 1.66 -2.46 -7.73
CA TYR A 268 1.94 -2.69 -9.14
C TYR A 268 3.34 -2.15 -9.45
N ILE A 269 4.25 -3.02 -9.87
CA ILE A 269 5.60 -2.64 -10.29
C ILE A 269 5.73 -2.95 -11.78
N PRO A 270 5.98 -1.95 -12.65
CA PRO A 270 6.15 -2.20 -14.08
C PRO A 270 7.41 -3.02 -14.37
N ALA A 271 7.30 -3.90 -15.37
CA ALA A 271 8.43 -4.66 -15.88
C ALA A 271 9.44 -3.74 -16.58
N LEU A 272 10.73 -4.02 -16.38
CA LEU A 272 11.78 -3.48 -17.24
C LEU A 272 11.86 -4.34 -18.51
N LEU A 273 11.71 -3.69 -19.67
CA LEU A 273 11.87 -4.31 -20.98
C LEU A 273 13.35 -4.64 -21.27
#